data_AF-A0A519VD22-F1
#
_entry.id   AF-A0A519VD22-F1
#
_cell.length_a   1.000
_cell.length_b   1.000
_cell.length_c   1.000
_cell.angle_alpha   90.00
_cell.angle_beta   90.00
_cell.angle_gamma   90.00
#
_symmetry.space_group_name_H-M   'P 1'
#
loop_
_entity.id
_entity.type
_entity.pdbx_description
1 polymer ?
#
loop_
_entity_poly.entity_id
_entity_poly.type
_entity_poly.pdbx_seq_one_letter_code
_entity_poly.pdbx_strand_id
1 'polypeptide(L)' 'NDIAVAQGAFENFGSLQKALEEKGIELKSSKLERIALSHHEVTEEQAADVLKLIDKLEEDDDVQAVYHNMAE' A
#
# COMPACT_ATOMS: atom_id res chain seq x y z
N ASN A 1 -14.34 16.29 -2.59
CA ASN A 1 -13.00 16.47 -1.98
C ASN A 1 -12.02 15.70 -2.79
N ASP A 2 -11.21 16.39 -3.57
CA ASP A 2 -10.21 15.74 -4.43
C ASP A 2 -9.04 15.27 -3.56
N ILE A 3 -8.64 14.01 -3.74
CA ILE A 3 -7.49 13.41 -3.06
C ILE A 3 -6.42 13.20 -4.12
N ALA A 4 -5.24 13.78 -3.92
CA ALA A 4 -4.07 13.52 -4.73
C ALA A 4 -3.15 12.53 -4.00
N VAL A 5 -2.59 11.58 -4.75
CA VAL A 5 -1.61 10.60 -4.25
C VAL A 5 -0.30 10.85 -4.97
N ALA A 6 0.80 10.96 -4.21
CA ALA A 6 2.15 11.09 -4.74
C ALA A 6 2.94 9.85 -4.36
N GLN A 7 3.60 9.23 -5.34
CA GLN A 7 4.45 8.05 -5.16
C GLN A 7 5.88 8.37 -5.61
N GLY A 8 6.85 7.75 -4.97
CA GLY A 8 8.27 7.91 -5.28
C GLY A 8 9.08 6.72 -4.81
N ALA A 9 10.37 6.73 -5.13
CA ALA A 9 11.28 5.69 -4.66
C ALA A 9 11.34 5.66 -3.13
N PHE A 10 11.51 4.47 -2.56
CA PHE A 10 11.61 4.24 -1.11
C PHE A 10 12.61 5.19 -0.43
N GLU A 11 13.80 5.33 -1.02
CA GLU A 11 14.89 6.16 -0.51
C GLU A 11 14.52 7.65 -0.43
N ASN A 12 13.53 8.07 -1.24
CA ASN A 12 13.11 9.46 -1.33
C ASN A 12 11.96 9.80 -0.37
N PHE A 13 11.43 8.84 0.41
CA PHE A 13 10.25 9.05 1.25
C PHE A 13 10.35 10.31 2.13
N GLY A 14 11.44 10.45 2.90
CA GLY A 14 11.65 11.61 3.77
C GLY A 14 11.81 12.92 3.00
N SER A 15 12.51 12.89 1.86
CA SER A 15 12.68 14.09 1.01
C SER A 15 11.37 14.54 0.36
N LEU A 16 10.53 13.59 -0.07
CA LEU A 16 9.24 13.87 -0.67
C LEU A 16 8.27 14.47 0.36
N GLN A 17 8.21 13.87 1.54
CA GLN A 17 7.42 14.40 2.65
C GLN A 17 7.81 15.84 2.98
N LYS A 18 9.10 16.08 3.20
CA LYS A 18 9.62 17.42 3.53
C LYS A 18 9.32 18.44 2.44
N ALA A 19 9.46 18.07 1.17
CA ALA A 19 9.18 18.97 0.05
C ALA A 19 7.70 19.36 -0.06
N LEU A 20 6.77 18.48 0.35
CA LEU A 20 5.34 18.77 0.40
C LEU A 20 5.00 19.70 1.58
N GLU A 21 5.58 19.43 2.75
CA GLU A 21 5.44 20.29 3.94
C GLU A 21 5.98 21.71 3.69
N GLU A 22 7.16 21.85 3.07
CA GLU A 22 7.75 23.15 2.70
C GLU A 22 6.89 23.95 1.71
N LYS A 23 6.07 23.27 0.91
CA LYS A 23 5.11 23.89 -0.01
C LYS A 23 3.78 24.25 0.67
N GLY A 24 3.65 23.99 1.97
CA GLY A 24 2.42 24.20 2.73
C GLY A 24 1.31 23.19 2.39
N ILE A 25 1.67 22.04 1.81
CA ILE A 25 0.73 20.97 1.49
C ILE A 25 0.61 20.08 2.73
N GLU A 26 -0.56 20.11 3.37
CA GLU A 26 -0.85 19.26 4.51
C GLU A 26 -1.02 17.80 4.06
N LEU A 27 -0.20 16.91 4.62
CA LEU A 27 -0.27 15.48 4.35
C LEU A 27 -1.31 14.83 5.25
N LYS A 28 -2.36 14.28 4.64
CA LYS A 28 -3.38 13.49 5.36
C LYS A 28 -2.84 12.14 5.82
N SER A 29 -1.96 11.52 5.04
CA SER A 29 -1.33 10.24 5.33
C SER A 29 -0.05 10.11 4.51
N SER A 30 0.94 9.41 5.07
CA SER A 30 2.13 8.97 4.35
C SER A 30 2.52 7.59 4.89
N LYS A 31 2.83 6.66 4.00
CA LYS A 31 3.23 5.29 4.36
C LYS A 31 4.22 4.74 3.35
N LEU A 32 5.02 3.79 3.79
CA LEU A 32 5.83 2.97 2.91
C LEU A 32 4.98 1.75 2.50
N GLU A 33 4.91 1.48 1.20
CA GLU A 33 4.15 0.37 0.65
C GLU A 33 4.95 -0.36 -0.43
N ARG A 34 4.63 -1.64 -0.66
CA ARG A 34 5.17 -2.42 -1.76
C ARG A 34 4.20 -2.34 -2.93
N ILE A 35 4.67 -1.80 -4.06
CA ILE A 35 3.89 -1.74 -5.30
C ILE A 35 4.19 -2.98 -6.14
N ALA A 36 3.16 -3.72 -6.51
CA ALA A 36 3.29 -4.84 -7.42
C ALA A 36 3.69 -4.35 -8.83
N LEU A 37 4.73 -4.95 -9.40
CA LEU A 37 5.18 -4.64 -10.78
C LEU A 37 4.30 -5.29 -11.85
N SER A 38 3.57 -6.34 -11.48
CA SER A 38 2.64 -7.08 -12.33
C SER A 38 1.55 -7.69 -11.47
N HIS A 39 0.32 -7.70 -11.97
CA HIS A 39 -0.81 -8.29 -11.27
C HIS A 39 -1.11 -9.70 -11.80
N HIS A 40 -1.67 -10.54 -10.95
CA HIS A 40 -2.11 -11.88 -11.28
C HIS A 40 -3.64 -11.96 -11.20
N GLU A 41 -4.25 -12.31 -12.32
CA GLU A 41 -5.69 -12.57 -12.41
C GLU A 41 -6.03 -13.84 -11.62
N VAL A 42 -7.10 -13.76 -10.83
CA VAL A 42 -7.61 -14.89 -10.04
C VAL A 42 -9.10 -15.07 -10.28
N THR A 43 -9.59 -16.28 -10.07
CA THR A 43 -11.04 -16.52 -10.03
C THR A 43 -11.65 -16.00 -8.73
N GLU A 44 -12.97 -15.82 -8.68
CA GLU A 44 -13.68 -15.42 -7.45
C GLU A 44 -13.41 -16.38 -6.28
N GLU A 45 -13.34 -17.69 -6.56
CA GLU A 45 -13.03 -18.71 -5.54
C GLU A 45 -11.61 -18.54 -5.00
N GLN A 46 -10.63 -18.32 -5.89
CA GLN A 46 -9.25 -18.06 -5.50
C GLN A 46 -9.11 -16.74 -4.75
N ALA A 47 -9.84 -15.70 -5.15
CA ALA A 47 -9.85 -14.42 -4.45
C ALA A 47 -10.38 -14.59 -3.03
N ALA A 48 -11.46 -15.35 -2.82
CA ALA A 48 -11.99 -15.63 -1.50
C ALA A 48 -10.98 -16.38 -0.60
N ASP A 49 -10.27 -17.36 -1.15
CA ASP A 49 -9.22 -18.09 -0.43
C ASP A 49 -8.01 -17.21 -0.09
N VAL A 50 -7.59 -16.34 -1.02
CA VAL A 50 -6.50 -15.39 -0.82
C VAL A 50 -6.87 -14.36 0.24
N LEU A 51 -8.07 -13.77 0.19
CA LEU A 51 -8.55 -12.82 1.19
C LEU A 51 -8.60 -13.45 2.58
N LYS A 52 -9.11 -14.68 2.69
CA LYS A 52 -9.12 -15.42 3.95
C LYS A 52 -7.72 -15.72 4.49
N LEU A 53 -6.74 -15.92 3.61
CA LEU A 53 -5.34 -16.07 4.01
C LEU A 53 -4.76 -14.74 4.50
N ILE A 54 -5.04 -13.64 3.79
CA ILE A 54 -4.61 -12.29 4.19
C ILE A 54 -5.15 -11.96 5.58
N ASP A 55 -6.45 -12.14 5.82
CA ASP A 55 -7.08 -11.86 7.12
C ASP A 55 -6.35 -12.60 8.26
N LYS A 56 -6.05 -13.89 8.07
CA LYS A 56 -5.34 -14.69 9.08
C LYS A 56 -3.92 -14.23 9.35
N LEU A 57 -3.25 -13.71 8.32
CA LEU A 57 -1.89 -13.16 8.48
C LEU A 57 -1.95 -11.82 9.21
N GLU A 58 -2.97 -11.00 8.97
CA GLU A 58 -3.15 -9.72 9.66
C GLU A 58 -3.59 -9.86 11.13
N GLU A 59 -4.19 -10.99 11.50
CA GLU A 59 -4.52 -11.32 12.89
C GLU A 59 -3.30 -11.66 13.77
N ASP A 60 -2.15 -11.94 13.16
CA ASP A 60 -0.90 -12.25 13.86
C ASP A 60 -0.20 -10.95 14.31
N ASP A 61 0.05 -10.81 15.60
CA ASP A 61 0.63 -9.62 16.21
C ASP A 61 2.09 -9.36 15.80
N ASP A 62 2.80 -10.40 15.32
CA ASP A 62 4.14 -10.27 14.75
C ASP A 62 4.10 -9.77 13.29
N VAL A 63 2.94 -9.84 12.60
CA VAL A 63 2.79 -9.39 11.22
C VAL A 63 2.48 -7.89 11.17
N GLN A 64 3.36 -7.14 10.50
CA GLN A 64 3.24 -5.68 10.41
C GLN A 64 2.48 -5.19 9.17
N ALA A 65 2.53 -5.95 8.07
CA ALA A 65 1.84 -5.63 6.82
C ALA A 65 1.83 -6.86 5.88
N VAL A 66 0.71 -7.05 5.17
CA VAL A 66 0.56 -8.05 4.11
C VAL A 66 0.41 -7.33 2.77
N TYR A 67 1.14 -7.78 1.75
CA TYR A 67 1.05 -7.24 0.38
C TYR A 67 0.84 -8.39 -0.60
N HIS A 68 -0.02 -8.19 -1.59
CA HIS A 68 -0.28 -9.14 -2.66
C HIS A 68 -0.21 -8.48 -4.03
N ASN A 69 -0.13 -9.29 -5.08
CA ASN A 69 -0.24 -8.86 -6.46
C ASN A 69 -1.48 -9.41 -7.17
N MET A 70 -2.47 -9.92 -6.41
CA MET A 70 -3.78 -10.29 -6.95
C MET A 70 -4.42 -9.08 -7.63
N ALA A 71 -4.92 -9.26 -8.85
CA ALA A 71 -5.73 -8.25 -9.53
C ALA A 71 -7.08 -8.10 -8.81
N GLU A 72 -7.46 -6.87 -8.49
CA GLU A 72 -8.77 -6.50 -7.90
C GLU A 72 -9.82 -6.21 -8.98
#